data_AF-A0A6A3I7P6-F1
#
_entry.id   AF-A0A6A3I7P6-F1
#
_cell.length_a   1.000
_cell.length_b   1.000
_cell.length_c   1.000
_cell.angle_alpha   90.00
_cell.angle_beta   90.00
_cell.angle_gamma   90.00
#
_symmetry.space_group_name_H-M   'P 1'
#
loop_
_entity.id
_entity.type
_entity.pdbx_description
1 polymer ?
#
loop_
_entity_poly.entity_id
_entity_poly.type
_entity_poly.pdbx_seq_one_letter_code
_entity_poly.pdbx_strand_id
1 'polypeptide(L)'
;MASLSRADESKLSAELLRVMRGDAEVRVDIMVQLTSPTEAVQSSRDHADAADMSRTERASCVAESLQSFAAHTQQPVRDLLAQHSELFSGSEFLWISNSVAVQGAHRELVLALARLDAVKKIDEDQVFRVQSGNLH
;
A
#
# COMPACT_ATOMS: atom_id res chain seq x y z
N MET A 1 -0.61 -1.75 25.93
CA MET A 1 -0.78 -1.77 24.46
C MET A 1 -2.17 -1.27 24.13
N ALA A 2 -2.30 -0.19 23.36
CA ALA A 2 -3.62 0.36 23.00
C ALA A 2 -4.31 -0.55 21.98
N SER A 3 -5.54 -0.99 22.29
CA SER A 3 -6.39 -1.77 21.39
C SER A 3 -6.79 -0.95 20.16
N LEU A 4 -6.86 -1.58 18.99
CA LEU A 4 -7.41 -0.96 17.80
C LEU A 4 -8.90 -0.65 17.97
N SER A 5 -9.38 0.40 17.30
CA SER A 5 -10.81 0.57 17.12
C SER A 5 -11.36 -0.53 16.19
N ARG A 6 -12.68 -0.76 16.23
CA ARG A 6 -13.32 -1.71 15.30
C ARG A 6 -13.09 -1.32 13.83
N ALA A 7 -13.02 -0.02 13.54
CA ALA A 7 -12.75 0.49 12.20
C ALA A 7 -11.32 0.15 11.76
N ASP A 8 -10.33 0.37 12.63
CA ASP A 8 -8.93 0.06 12.32
C ASP A 8 -8.68 -1.44 12.19
N GLU A 9 -9.30 -2.24 13.07
CA GLU A 9 -9.21 -3.71 12.98
C GLU A 9 -9.82 -4.23 11.67
N SER A 10 -10.86 -3.58 11.15
CA SER A 10 -11.50 -3.97 9.88
C SER A 10 -10.62 -3.75 8.64
N LYS A 11 -9.55 -2.94 8.76
CA LYS A 11 -8.55 -2.77 7.69
C LYS A 11 -7.63 -3.99 7.60
N LEU A 12 -7.48 -4.76 8.67
CA LEU A 12 -6.62 -5.94 8.72
C LEU A 12 -7.36 -7.18 8.22
N SER A 13 -6.68 -8.00 7.40
CA SER A 13 -7.23 -9.28 6.99
C SER A 13 -7.42 -10.23 8.18
N ALA A 14 -8.42 -11.12 8.09
CA ALA A 14 -8.68 -12.09 9.16
C ALA A 14 -7.52 -13.07 9.37
N GLU A 15 -6.75 -13.36 8.32
CA GLU A 15 -5.54 -14.18 8.38
C GLU A 15 -4.45 -13.47 9.18
N LEU A 16 -4.16 -12.22 8.81
CA LEU A 16 -3.14 -11.38 9.46
C LEU A 16 -3.45 -11.20 10.95
N LEU A 17 -4.72 -10.96 11.29
CA LEU A 17 -5.17 -10.90 12.68
C LEU A 17 -4.94 -12.20 13.43
N ARG A 18 -5.12 -13.36 12.78
CA ARG A 18 -4.90 -14.66 13.40
C ARG A 18 -3.41 -14.88 13.66
N VAL A 19 -2.56 -14.61 12.68
CA VAL A 19 -1.10 -14.72 12.79
C VAL A 19 -0.58 -13.84 13.94
N MET A 20 -0.95 -12.56 13.98
CA MET A 20 -0.55 -11.62 15.03
C MET A 20 -1.10 -11.94 16.43
N ARG A 21 -2.16 -12.74 16.54
CA ARG A 21 -2.70 -13.21 17.83
C ARG A 21 -2.02 -14.49 18.30
N GLY A 22 -1.52 -15.30 17.39
CA GLY A 22 -0.82 -16.55 17.70
C GLY A 22 0.60 -16.33 18.22
N ASP A 23 1.28 -15.28 17.75
CA ASP A 23 2.63 -14.92 18.16
C ASP A 23 2.79 -13.38 18.17
N ALA A 24 3.24 -12.84 19.30
CA ALA A 24 3.41 -11.40 19.49
C ALA A 24 4.68 -10.86 18.80
N GLU A 25 5.68 -11.73 18.59
CA GLU A 25 6.98 -11.40 18.01
C GLU A 25 7.06 -11.73 16.51
N VAL A 26 5.92 -12.13 15.91
CA VAL A 26 5.86 -12.50 14.50
C VAL A 26 6.21 -11.31 13.61
N ARG A 27 7.01 -11.60 12.59
CA ARG A 27 7.29 -10.70 11.47
C ARG A 27 6.58 -11.21 10.24
N VAL A 28 5.86 -10.32 9.57
CA VAL A 28 5.02 -10.65 8.41
C VAL A 28 5.32 -9.71 7.27
N ASP A 29 5.34 -10.25 6.06
CA ASP A 29 5.33 -9.43 4.85
C ASP A 29 3.90 -8.97 4.63
N ILE A 30 3.70 -7.67 4.38
CA ILE A 30 2.37 -7.09 4.23
C ILE A 30 2.28 -6.21 2.99
N MET A 31 1.06 -6.14 2.44
CA MET A 31 0.67 -5.20 1.42
C MET A 31 -0.33 -4.20 2.01
N VAL A 32 0.07 -2.94 2.09
CA VAL A 32 -0.77 -1.83 2.54
C VAL A 32 -1.42 -1.19 1.33
N GLN A 33 -2.74 -1.28 1.22
CA GLN A 33 -3.52 -0.62 0.18
C GLN A 33 -4.05 0.72 0.70
N LEU A 34 -3.82 1.78 -0.06
CA LEU A 34 -4.31 3.12 0.26
C LEU A 34 -5.60 3.41 -0.50
N THR A 35 -6.26 4.51 -0.12
CA THR A 35 -7.48 4.97 -0.79
C THR A 35 -7.27 5.08 -2.31
N SER A 36 -8.25 4.57 -3.06
CA SER A 36 -8.18 4.42 -4.52
C SER A 36 -8.02 5.76 -5.23
N PRO A 37 -7.21 5.84 -6.30
CA PRO A 37 -6.99 7.04 -7.11
C PRO A 37 -8.19 7.42 -7.98
N THR A 38 -9.41 6.97 -7.69
CA THR A 38 -10.58 7.22 -8.55
C THR A 38 -10.80 8.72 -8.77
N GLU A 39 -10.55 9.53 -7.73
CA GLU A 39 -10.59 11.01 -7.81
C GLU A 39 -9.43 11.59 -8.63
N ALA A 40 -8.22 11.00 -8.55
CA ALA A 40 -7.07 11.41 -9.35
C ALA A 40 -7.22 11.06 -10.83
N VAL A 41 -7.79 9.90 -11.14
CA VAL A 41 -8.12 9.51 -12.51
C VAL A 41 -9.15 10.48 -13.09
N GLN A 42 -10.17 10.86 -12.31
CA GLN A 42 -11.19 11.80 -12.78
C GLN A 42 -10.60 13.19 -13.06
N SER A 43 -9.82 13.73 -12.12
CA SER A 43 -9.12 15.01 -12.31
C SER A 43 -8.15 15.01 -13.50
N SER A 44 -7.48 13.88 -13.77
CA SER A 44 -6.57 13.76 -14.92
C SER A 44 -7.31 13.69 -16.26
N ARG A 45 -8.51 13.09 -16.29
CA ARG A 45 -9.34 13.03 -17.50
C ARG A 45 -9.87 14.40 -17.89
N ASP A 46 -10.35 15.16 -16.92
CA ASP A 46 -10.85 16.52 -17.16
C ASP A 46 -9.77 17.43 -17.77
N HIS A 47 -8.49 17.18 -17.48
CA HIS A 47 -7.36 17.90 -18.05
C HIS A 47 -6.86 17.32 -19.40
N ALA A 48 -6.95 15.99 -19.59
CA ALA A 48 -6.50 15.30 -20.79
C ALA A 48 -7.52 15.33 -21.97
N ASP A 49 -8.78 15.65 -21.69
CA ASP A 49 -9.84 15.87 -22.69
C ASP A 49 -9.77 17.26 -23.36
N ALA A 50 -8.74 18.07 -23.05
CA ALA A 50 -8.43 19.26 -23.82
C ALA A 50 -8.17 18.89 -25.29
N ALA A 51 -8.90 19.53 -26.22
CA ALA A 51 -9.11 19.08 -27.59
C ALA A 51 -7.85 18.92 -28.49
N ASP A 52 -6.67 19.29 -28.01
CA ASP A 52 -5.42 19.35 -28.80
C ASP A 52 -4.33 18.32 -28.40
N MET A 53 -4.59 17.42 -27.44
CA MET A 53 -3.56 16.45 -27.02
C MET A 53 -3.53 15.17 -27.87
N SER A 54 -2.32 14.76 -28.29
CA SER A 54 -2.08 13.47 -28.91
C SER A 54 -2.29 12.31 -27.93
N ARG A 55 -2.43 11.08 -28.43
CA ARG A 55 -2.63 9.89 -27.61
C ARG A 55 -1.49 9.65 -26.61
N THR A 56 -0.24 9.92 -27.00
CA THR A 56 0.94 9.74 -26.15
C THR A 56 0.99 10.79 -25.04
N GLU A 57 0.64 12.04 -25.36
CA GLU A 57 0.57 13.12 -24.37
C GLU A 57 -0.52 12.86 -23.33
N ARG A 58 -1.69 12.38 -23.76
CA ARG A 58 -2.76 11.97 -22.83
C ARG A 58 -2.32 10.84 -21.91
N ALA A 59 -1.65 9.82 -22.44
CA ALA A 59 -1.15 8.70 -21.64
C ALA A 59 -0.12 9.16 -20.60
N SER A 60 0.79 10.06 -20.99
CA SER A 60 1.82 10.62 -20.10
C SER A 60 1.19 11.48 -19.00
N CYS A 61 0.23 12.36 -19.35
CA CYS A 61 -0.50 13.19 -18.40
C CYS A 61 -1.25 12.36 -17.35
N VAL A 62 -1.92 11.29 -17.76
CA VAL A 62 -2.60 10.37 -16.83
C VAL A 62 -1.60 9.66 -15.92
N ALA A 63 -0.48 9.17 -16.47
CA ALA A 63 0.56 8.51 -15.68
C ALA A 63 1.18 9.45 -14.63
N GLU A 64 1.53 10.68 -15.01
CA GLU A 64 2.07 11.70 -14.11
C GLU A 64 1.06 12.08 -13.01
N SER A 65 -0.22 12.21 -13.36
CA SER A 65 -1.29 12.50 -12.41
C SER A 65 -1.43 11.38 -11.37
N LEU A 66 -1.42 10.13 -11.83
CA LEU A 66 -1.45 8.95 -10.96
C LEU A 66 -0.22 8.87 -10.05
N GLN A 67 0.97 9.11 -10.60
CA GLN A 67 2.22 9.08 -9.84
C GLN A 67 2.24 10.19 -8.78
N SER A 68 1.83 11.41 -9.13
CA SER A 68 1.74 12.54 -8.19
C SER A 68 0.73 12.26 -7.07
N PHE A 69 -0.45 11.74 -7.42
CA PHE A 69 -1.45 11.36 -6.43
C PHE A 69 -0.93 10.27 -5.50
N ALA A 70 -0.29 9.23 -6.04
CA ALA A 70 0.28 8.16 -5.23
C ALA A 70 1.37 8.69 -4.29
N ALA A 71 2.24 9.59 -4.76
CA ALA A 71 3.26 10.21 -3.91
C ALA A 71 2.64 10.94 -2.72
N HIS A 72 1.60 11.75 -2.95
CA HIS A 72 0.91 12.49 -1.88
C HIS A 72 0.17 11.54 -0.92
N THR A 73 -0.59 10.58 -1.43
CA THR A 73 -1.39 9.67 -0.60
C THR A 73 -0.54 8.66 0.17
N GLN A 74 0.64 8.31 -0.35
CA GLN A 74 1.61 7.44 0.33
C GLN A 74 2.44 8.17 1.39
N GLN A 75 2.43 9.50 1.41
CA GLN A 75 3.27 10.28 2.33
C GLN A 75 3.09 9.93 3.81
N PRO A 76 1.85 9.76 4.34
CA PRO A 76 1.67 9.37 5.73
C PRO A 76 2.29 8.01 6.07
N VAL A 77 2.27 7.07 5.12
CA VAL A 77 2.94 5.77 5.29
C VAL A 77 4.46 5.94 5.24
N ARG A 78 5.00 6.76 4.33
CA ARG A 78 6.44 7.08 4.29
C ARG A 78 6.92 7.64 5.62
N ASP A 79 6.19 8.62 6.15
CA ASP A 79 6.55 9.28 7.41
C ASP A 79 6.50 8.31 8.59
N LEU A 80 5.49 7.42 8.63
CA LEU A 80 5.38 6.41 9.67
C LEU A 80 6.51 5.37 9.59
N LEU A 81 6.85 4.88 8.39
CA LEU A 81 7.95 3.94 8.19
C LEU A 81 9.31 4.57 8.56
N ALA A 82 9.51 5.86 8.24
CA ALA A 82 10.73 6.56 8.64
C ALA A 82 10.88 6.66 10.18
N GLN A 83 9.77 6.78 10.91
CA GLN A 83 9.76 6.83 12.38
C GLN A 83 9.99 5.47 13.06
N HIS A 84 9.76 4.37 12.34
CA HIS A 84 9.79 3.00 12.87
C HIS A 84 10.70 2.09 12.03
N SER A 85 11.85 2.62 11.60
CA SER A 85 12.80 1.94 10.69
C SER A 85 13.31 0.58 11.19
N GLU A 86 13.25 0.35 12.49
CA GLU A 86 13.64 -0.87 13.19
C GLU A 86 12.54 -1.96 13.18
N LEU A 87 11.30 -1.58 12.85
CA LEU A 87 10.13 -2.46 12.91
C LEU A 87 9.82 -3.17 11.58
N PHE A 88 10.70 -3.07 10.58
CA PHE A 88 10.58 -3.79 9.31
C PHE A 88 11.96 -3.98 8.67
N SER A 89 12.04 -4.76 7.60
CA SER A 89 13.30 -5.08 6.91
C SER A 89 13.46 -4.34 5.58
N GLY A 90 12.36 -4.00 4.92
CA GLY A 90 12.35 -3.27 3.66
C GLY A 90 10.96 -2.81 3.27
N SER A 91 10.86 -1.81 2.39
CA SER A 91 9.58 -1.32 1.89
C SER A 91 9.68 -0.89 0.43
N GLU A 92 8.63 -1.13 -0.34
CA GLU A 92 8.50 -0.71 -1.73
C GLU A 92 7.19 0.03 -1.95
N PHE A 93 7.25 1.14 -2.69
CA PHE A 93 6.10 2.00 -2.96
C PHE A 93 5.63 1.83 -4.39
N LEU A 94 4.43 1.27 -4.55
CA LEU A 94 3.84 0.88 -5.82
C LEU A 94 2.83 1.94 -6.24
N TRP A 95 3.26 2.88 -7.09
CA TRP A 95 2.43 4.04 -7.45
C TRP A 95 1.18 3.67 -8.27
N ILE A 96 1.27 2.65 -9.13
CA ILE A 96 0.15 2.26 -10.02
C ILE A 96 -1.04 1.72 -9.21
N SER A 97 -0.77 0.88 -8.21
CA SER A 97 -1.80 0.27 -7.36
C SER A 97 -2.14 1.12 -6.14
N ASN A 98 -1.45 2.24 -5.94
CA ASN A 98 -1.43 3.02 -4.71
C ASN A 98 -1.24 2.15 -3.45
N SER A 99 -0.23 1.29 -3.50
CA SER A 99 0.07 0.35 -2.42
C SER A 99 1.51 0.48 -1.93
N VAL A 100 1.76 -0.01 -0.73
CA VAL A 100 3.09 -0.09 -0.13
C VAL A 100 3.32 -1.52 0.35
N ALA A 101 4.33 -2.18 -0.21
CA ALA A 101 4.80 -3.47 0.29
C ALA A 101 5.76 -3.21 1.45
N VAL A 102 5.61 -3.94 2.55
CA VAL A 102 6.50 -3.83 3.72
C VAL A 102 6.92 -5.25 4.12
N GLN A 103 8.22 -5.51 4.13
CA GLN A 103 8.80 -6.81 4.43
C GLN A 103 9.14 -6.94 5.92
N GLY A 104 8.83 -8.09 6.50
CA GLY A 104 9.19 -8.43 7.88
C GLY A 104 8.67 -7.43 8.91
N ALA A 105 7.48 -6.89 8.68
CA ALA A 105 6.82 -5.93 9.55
C ALA A 105 6.47 -6.56 10.89
N HIS A 106 6.87 -5.91 11.98
CA HIS A 106 6.44 -6.27 13.32
C HIS A 106 4.98 -5.96 13.53
N ARG A 107 4.35 -6.71 14.45
CA ARG A 107 2.98 -6.48 14.90
C ARG A 107 2.71 -5.02 15.25
N GLU A 108 3.63 -4.36 15.96
CA GLU A 108 3.49 -2.95 16.35
C GLU A 108 3.34 -2.02 15.15
N LEU A 109 4.17 -2.21 14.11
CA LEU A 109 4.08 -1.42 12.89
C LEU A 109 2.77 -1.66 12.15
N VAL A 110 2.31 -2.91 12.05
CA VAL A 110 1.02 -3.25 11.42
C VAL A 110 -0.13 -2.52 12.13
N LEU A 111 -0.13 -2.49 13.46
CA LEU A 111 -1.14 -1.79 14.24
C LEU A 111 -1.06 -0.27 14.05
N ALA A 112 0.14 0.29 13.94
CA ALA A 112 0.33 1.72 13.67
C ALA A 112 -0.18 2.10 12.26
N LEU A 113 0.13 1.29 11.24
CA LEU A 113 -0.36 1.47 9.87
C LEU A 113 -1.90 1.40 9.82
N ALA A 114 -2.51 0.47 10.55
CA ALA A 114 -3.97 0.34 10.60
C ALA A 114 -4.68 1.59 11.15
N ARG A 115 -3.99 2.42 11.93
CA ARG A 115 -4.55 3.68 12.48
C ARG A 115 -4.49 4.85 11.51
N LEU A 116 -3.76 4.74 10.41
CA LEU A 116 -3.72 5.79 9.41
C LEU A 116 -5.05 5.84 8.66
N ASP A 117 -5.65 7.02 8.55
CA ASP A 117 -6.89 7.22 7.80
C ASP A 117 -6.71 6.94 6.30
N ALA A 118 -5.50 7.17 5.78
CA ALA A 118 -5.16 6.89 4.39
C ALA A 118 -5.13 5.39 4.06
N VAL A 119 -5.01 4.52 5.07
CA VAL A 119 -4.94 3.07 4.88
C VAL A 119 -6.34 2.49 4.77
N LYS A 120 -6.59 1.88 3.61
CA LYS A 120 -7.84 1.20 3.29
C LYS A 120 -7.82 -0.26 3.73
N LYS A 121 -6.69 -0.95 3.50
CA LYS A 121 -6.56 -2.38 3.78
C LYS A 121 -5.10 -2.77 4.02
N ILE A 122 -4.88 -3.77 4.87
CA ILE A 122 -3.58 -4.43 5.07
C ILE A 122 -3.81 -5.93 4.97
N ASP A 123 -3.17 -6.54 4.00
CA ASP A 123 -3.12 -7.99 3.82
C ASP A 123 -1.70 -8.50 4.02
N GLU A 124 -1.55 -9.79 4.29
CA GLU A 124 -0.27 -10.48 4.17
C GLU A 124 0.14 -10.52 2.70
N ASP A 125 1.41 -10.21 2.41
CA ASP A 125 1.94 -10.24 1.06
C ASP A 125 2.13 -11.69 0.60
N GLN A 126 1.37 -12.11 -0.42
CA GLN A 126 1.46 -13.47 -0.94
C GLN A 126 2.54 -13.54 -2.02
N VAL A 127 3.74 -13.95 -1.62
CA VAL A 127 4.83 -14.23 -2.56
C VAL A 127 4.57 -15.57 -3.26
N PHE A 128 3.95 -15.54 -4.43
CA PHE A 128 3.82 -16.71 -5.30
C PHE A 128 5.18 -17.05 -5.91
N ARG A 129 5.83 -18.11 -5.42
CA ARG A 129 7.04 -18.65 -6.06
C ARG A 129 6.68 -19.27 -7.41
N VAL A 130 7.07 -18.61 -8.50
CA VAL A 130 7.02 -19.20 -9.83
C VAL A 130 8.05 -20.34 -9.86
N GLN A 131 7.58 -21.59 -9.82
CA GLN A 131 8.44 -22.74 -10.07
C GLN A 131 8.90 -22.65 -11.53
N SER A 132 10.15 -22.27 -11.75
CA SER A 132 10.81 -22.49 -13.04
C SER A 132 10.89 -24.00 -13.25
N GLY A 133 9.94 -24.54 -14.02
CA GLY A 133 9.98 -25.94 -14.42
C GLY A 133 11.28 -26.23 -15.16
N ASN A 134 12.06 -27.18 -14.64
CA ASN A 134 13.18 -27.76 -15.36
C ASN A 134 12.64 -28.39 -16.66
N LEU A 135 12.89 -27.73 -17.79
CA LEU A 135 12.84 -28.37 -19.10
C LEU A 135 14.08 -29.26 -19.20
N HIS A 136 13.88 -30.57 -19.00
CA HIS A 136 14.85 -31.61 -19.34
C HIS A 136 14.42 -32.30 -20.62
#